data_AF-A0A7M5V1K6-F1
#
_entry.id   AF-A0A7M5V1K6-F1
#
_cell.length_a   1.000
_cell.length_b   1.000
_cell.length_c   1.000
_cell.angle_alpha   90.00
_cell.angle_beta   90.00
_cell.angle_gamma   90.00
#
_symmetry.space_group_name_H-M   'P 1'
#
loop_
_entity.id
_entity.type
_entity.pdbx_description
1 polymer ?
#
loop_
_entity_poly.entity_id
_entity_poly.type
_entity_poly.pdbx_seq_one_letter_code
_entity_poly.pdbx_strand_id
1 'polypeptide(L)'
;LQAANAHDPPVAPKSFVRYVDDSHARFQTVHQAEKFQEILNQQNEHTQYTMETEDTTKSLNFLDVNVRNNNGRYELKIHRKNAITNVQVKPNSAHDPKVLKSIFSGFLNRAYRICDDRFRQEEIDFLINNFVENGYDRNTLTRIANDYDRTRNQTTDNRNDPEQLPIVKLPWIPGLSP
;
A
#
# COMPACT_ATOMS: atom_id res chain seq x y z
N LEU A 1 -36.89 -31.93 -13.37
CA LEU A 1 -35.51 -31.40 -13.49
C LEU A 1 -35.39 -30.29 -12.44
N GLN A 2 -34.87 -30.64 -11.26
CA GLN A 2 -34.65 -29.70 -10.17
C GLN A 2 -33.54 -28.73 -10.55
N ALA A 3 -33.82 -27.43 -10.41
CA ALA A 3 -32.82 -26.38 -10.48
C ALA A 3 -31.80 -26.61 -9.35
N ALA A 4 -30.53 -26.70 -9.70
CA ALA A 4 -29.44 -26.76 -8.74
C ALA A 4 -29.49 -25.50 -7.87
N ASN A 5 -29.74 -25.68 -6.57
CA ASN A 5 -29.56 -24.64 -5.57
C ASN A 5 -28.12 -24.13 -5.67
N ALA A 6 -27.94 -22.84 -5.94
CA ALA A 6 -26.64 -22.20 -5.78
C ALA A 6 -26.24 -22.38 -4.30
N HIS A 7 -25.27 -23.25 -4.05
CA HIS A 7 -24.73 -23.44 -2.70
C HIS A 7 -24.09 -22.13 -2.26
N ASP A 8 -24.67 -21.48 -1.24
CA ASP A 8 -23.98 -20.43 -0.52
C ASP A 8 -22.62 -20.98 -0.04
N PRO A 9 -21.53 -20.25 -0.27
CA PRO A 9 -20.22 -20.72 0.16
C PRO A 9 -20.23 -20.86 1.69
N PRO A 10 -19.63 -21.95 2.24
CA PRO A 10 -19.66 -22.24 3.68
C PRO A 10 -19.02 -21.16 4.54
N VAL A 11 -18.21 -20.28 3.94
CA VAL A 11 -17.72 -19.01 4.46
C VAL A 11 -17.61 -18.01 3.32
N ALA A 12 -18.10 -16.77 3.50
CA ALA A 12 -17.93 -15.67 2.55
C ALA A 12 -17.10 -14.53 3.17
N PRO A 13 -15.92 -14.19 2.62
CA PRO A 13 -15.18 -13.01 3.07
C PRO A 13 -15.89 -11.72 2.65
N LYS A 14 -15.89 -10.71 3.53
CA LYS A 14 -16.39 -9.36 3.22
C LYS A 14 -15.53 -8.65 2.17
N SER A 15 -14.25 -8.97 2.14
CA SER A 15 -13.30 -8.55 1.10
C SER A 15 -12.17 -9.55 1.06
N PHE A 16 -11.64 -9.80 -0.13
CA PHE A 16 -10.49 -10.66 -0.34
C PHE A 16 -9.61 -10.03 -1.41
N VAL A 17 -8.35 -9.76 -1.07
CA VAL A 17 -7.32 -9.31 -2.00
C VAL A 17 -6.12 -10.22 -1.87
N ARG A 18 -5.44 -10.48 -2.99
CA ARG A 18 -4.30 -11.40 -3.07
C ARG A 18 -3.16 -10.76 -3.84
N TYR A 19 -1.95 -10.96 -3.34
CA TYR A 19 -0.71 -10.61 -4.00
C TYR A 19 0.24 -11.81 -3.95
N VAL A 20 0.41 -12.49 -5.09
CA VAL A 20 1.20 -13.72 -5.19
C VAL A 20 0.73 -14.79 -4.20
N ASP A 21 1.49 -15.09 -3.15
CA ASP A 21 1.24 -16.06 -2.09
C ASP A 21 0.52 -15.45 -0.88
N ASP A 22 0.65 -14.14 -0.67
CA ASP A 22 0.00 -13.42 0.41
C ASP A 22 -1.44 -13.04 0.07
N SER A 23 -2.34 -13.16 1.05
CA SER A 23 -3.71 -12.66 0.93
C SER A 23 -4.16 -11.91 2.17
N HIS A 24 -5.04 -10.94 1.96
CA HIS A 24 -5.68 -10.20 3.04
C HIS A 24 -7.19 -10.32 2.86
N ALA A 25 -7.84 -10.84 3.90
CA ALA A 25 -9.26 -11.16 3.90
C ALA A 25 -9.95 -10.57 5.13
N ARG A 26 -11.22 -10.18 4.96
CA ARG A 26 -12.07 -9.73 6.07
C ARG A 26 -13.20 -10.70 6.33
N PHE A 27 -13.48 -10.95 7.60
CA PHE A 27 -14.60 -11.77 8.05
C PHE A 27 -15.41 -11.04 9.11
N GLN A 28 -16.62 -11.52 9.40
CA GLN A 28 -17.44 -10.98 10.49
C GLN A 28 -16.91 -11.42 11.86
N THR A 29 -16.38 -12.64 11.94
CA THR A 29 -15.86 -13.26 13.16
C THR A 29 -14.55 -13.99 12.86
N VAL A 30 -13.72 -14.17 13.89
CA VAL A 30 -12.47 -14.94 13.79
C VAL A 30 -12.75 -16.40 13.38
N HIS A 31 -13.82 -16.99 13.91
CA HIS A 31 -14.22 -18.36 13.57
C HIS A 31 -14.50 -18.56 12.07
N GLN A 32 -15.06 -17.56 11.39
CA GLN A 32 -15.21 -17.62 9.92
C GLN A 32 -13.85 -17.61 9.22
N ALA A 33 -12.89 -16.83 9.71
CA ALA A 33 -11.54 -16.78 9.16
C ALA A 33 -10.79 -18.11 9.35
N GLU A 34 -10.90 -18.73 10.53
CA GLU A 34 -10.33 -20.06 10.83
C GLU A 34 -10.90 -21.13 9.90
N LYS A 35 -12.23 -21.17 9.76
CA LYS A 35 -12.89 -22.10 8.84
C LYS A 35 -12.50 -21.87 7.38
N PHE A 36 -12.27 -20.62 6.98
CA PHE A 36 -11.75 -20.31 5.65
C PHE A 36 -10.33 -20.84 5.46
N GLN A 37 -9.45 -20.68 6.45
CA GLN A 37 -8.10 -21.24 6.44
C GLN A 37 -8.12 -22.78 6.34
N GLU A 38 -9.01 -23.45 7.09
CA GLU A 38 -9.19 -24.90 6.99
C GLU A 38 -9.57 -25.34 5.58
N ILE A 39 -10.52 -24.65 4.95
CA ILE A 39 -10.94 -24.92 3.56
C ILE A 39 -9.76 -24.76 2.59
N LEU A 40 -8.94 -23.72 2.77
CA LEU A 40 -7.73 -23.52 1.95
C LEU A 40 -6.72 -24.66 2.14
N ASN A 41 -6.50 -25.08 3.37
CA ASN A 41 -5.53 -26.12 3.74
C ASN A 41 -5.96 -27.52 3.31
N GLN A 42 -7.26 -27.77 3.14
CA GLN A 42 -7.80 -29.01 2.57
C GLN A 42 -7.53 -29.17 1.07
N GLN A 43 -7.16 -28.11 0.35
CA GLN A 43 -6.96 -28.19 -1.10
C GLN A 43 -5.70 -28.97 -1.49
N ASN A 44 -4.65 -28.93 -0.68
CA ASN A 44 -3.39 -29.64 -0.97
C ASN A 44 -2.54 -29.84 0.30
N GLU A 45 -2.22 -31.09 0.63
CA GLU A 45 -1.40 -31.44 1.80
C GLU A 45 0.00 -30.80 1.80
N HIS A 46 0.56 -30.49 0.63
CA HIS A 46 1.90 -29.90 0.48
C HIS A 46 1.90 -28.38 0.53
N THR A 47 0.73 -27.72 0.50
CA THR A 47 0.62 -26.26 0.52
C THR A 47 -0.36 -25.85 1.60
N GLN A 48 0.20 -25.44 2.74
CA GLN A 48 -0.56 -25.07 3.93
C GLN A 48 -0.40 -23.56 4.18
N TYR A 49 -1.53 -22.89 4.32
CA TYR A 49 -1.65 -21.48 4.64
C TYR A 49 -1.60 -21.28 6.16
N THR A 50 -0.86 -20.26 6.57
CA THR A 50 -0.91 -19.69 7.91
C THR A 50 -1.80 -18.46 7.90
N MET A 51 -2.31 -18.08 9.08
CA MET A 51 -3.16 -16.90 9.24
C MET A 51 -2.60 -16.03 10.36
N GLU A 52 -2.39 -14.76 10.05
CA GLU A 52 -2.18 -13.70 11.04
C GLU A 52 -3.49 -12.97 11.27
N THR A 53 -3.72 -12.53 12.52
CA THR A 53 -4.91 -11.76 12.89
C THR A 53 -4.51 -10.38 13.39
N GLU A 54 -5.45 -9.45 13.37
CA GLU A 54 -5.23 -8.10 13.88
C GLU A 54 -4.76 -8.13 15.36
N ASP A 55 -3.81 -7.26 15.70
CA ASP A 55 -3.30 -7.15 17.07
C ASP A 55 -4.31 -6.47 18.01
N THR A 56 -3.90 -6.25 19.27
CA THR A 56 -4.72 -5.58 20.29
C THR A 56 -5.09 -4.13 19.92
N THR A 57 -4.35 -3.51 19.00
CA THR A 57 -4.60 -2.16 18.47
C THR A 57 -5.45 -2.15 17.19
N LYS A 58 -5.93 -3.33 16.76
CA LYS A 58 -6.67 -3.53 15.51
C LYS A 58 -5.80 -3.28 14.27
N SER A 59 -4.51 -3.57 14.37
CA SER A 59 -3.55 -3.39 13.27
C SER A 59 -3.06 -4.74 12.73
N LEU A 60 -2.88 -4.83 11.42
CA LEU A 60 -2.30 -5.99 10.74
C LEU A 60 -1.35 -5.51 9.63
N ASN A 61 -0.17 -6.12 9.54
CA ASN A 61 0.76 -5.83 8.45
C ASN A 61 0.36 -6.65 7.23
N PHE A 62 0.33 -6.02 6.06
CA PHE A 62 0.11 -6.69 4.79
C PHE A 62 1.07 -6.09 3.75
N LEU A 63 2.00 -6.91 3.26
CA LEU A 63 3.11 -6.49 2.40
C LEU A 63 3.89 -5.32 3.04
N ASP A 64 3.84 -4.16 2.41
CA ASP A 64 4.57 -2.95 2.76
C ASP A 64 3.66 -1.88 3.38
N VAL A 65 2.49 -2.30 3.87
CA VAL A 65 1.45 -1.47 4.50
C VAL A 65 1.06 -2.04 5.86
N ASN A 66 0.87 -1.18 6.84
CA ASN A 66 0.19 -1.50 8.09
C ASN A 66 -1.26 -1.02 7.97
N VAL A 67 -2.20 -1.95 8.10
CA VAL A 67 -3.63 -1.72 7.96
C VAL A 67 -4.25 -1.69 9.34
N ARG A 68 -4.73 -0.52 9.77
CA ARG A 68 -5.44 -0.35 11.04
C ARG A 68 -6.94 -0.30 10.79
N ASN A 69 -7.67 -1.23 11.40
CA ASN A 69 -9.12 -1.28 11.33
C ASN A 69 -9.74 -0.32 12.35
N ASN A 70 -10.33 0.76 11.84
CA ASN A 70 -11.12 1.72 12.62
C ASN A 70 -12.61 1.51 12.31
N ASN A 71 -13.23 0.53 12.96
CA ASN A 71 -14.65 0.20 12.83
C ASN A 71 -15.11 -0.01 11.37
N GLY A 72 -14.30 -0.73 10.58
CA GLY A 72 -14.59 -1.04 9.18
C GLY A 72 -14.03 -0.03 8.18
N ARG A 73 -13.57 1.15 8.63
CA ARG A 73 -12.74 2.07 7.84
C ARG A 73 -11.27 1.75 8.08
N TYR A 74 -10.52 1.53 7.01
CA TYR A 74 -9.09 1.36 7.13
C TYR A 74 -8.37 2.67 7.24
N GLU A 75 -7.36 2.69 8.10
CA GLU A 75 -6.32 3.69 8.10
C GLU A 75 -5.01 3.01 7.78
N LEU A 76 -4.25 3.63 6.88
CA LEU A 76 -3.08 3.00 6.31
C LEU A 76 -1.81 3.75 6.74
N LYS A 77 -0.77 2.98 7.06
CA LYS A 77 0.60 3.44 7.28
C LYS A 77 1.55 2.62 6.43
N ILE A 78 2.74 3.16 6.14
CA ILE A 78 3.81 2.35 5.55
C ILE A 78 4.37 1.41 6.61
N HIS A 79 4.46 0.12 6.27
CA HIS A 79 5.14 -0.88 7.08
C HIS A 79 6.54 -1.16 6.52
N ARG A 80 7.53 -1.32 7.41
CA ARG A 80 8.90 -1.68 7.08
C ARG A 80 9.26 -2.91 7.89
N LYS A 81 9.73 -3.96 7.22
CA LYS A 81 10.24 -5.15 7.90
C LYS A 81 11.48 -4.79 8.72
N ASN A 82 11.62 -5.38 9.91
CA ASN A 82 12.74 -5.14 10.82
C ASN A 82 14.12 -5.43 10.20
N ALA A 83 14.18 -6.30 9.18
CA ALA A 83 15.42 -6.66 8.49
C ALA A 83 15.93 -5.58 7.51
N ILE A 84 15.17 -4.50 7.27
CA ILE A 84 15.58 -3.43 6.34
C ILE A 84 16.68 -2.59 6.98
N THR A 85 17.84 -2.54 6.33
CA THR A 85 19.02 -1.78 6.77
C THR A 85 18.93 -0.28 6.48
N ASN A 86 17.86 0.16 5.79
CA ASN A 86 17.59 1.58 5.56
C ASN A 86 18.71 2.32 4.80
N VAL A 87 19.55 1.56 4.09
CA VAL A 87 20.66 2.07 3.27
C VAL A 87 20.12 2.69 1.99
N GLN A 88 20.52 3.92 1.73
CA GLN A 88 20.24 4.65 0.49
C GLN A 88 21.51 4.82 -0.34
N VAL A 89 21.34 5.24 -1.60
CA VAL A 89 22.47 5.70 -2.45
C VAL A 89 23.23 6.78 -1.70
N LYS A 90 24.56 6.71 -1.64
CA LYS A 90 25.36 7.65 -0.85
C LYS A 90 25.68 8.92 -1.65
N PRO A 91 25.73 10.11 -1.00
CA PRO A 91 26.05 11.38 -1.67
C PRO A 91 27.36 11.35 -2.46
N ASN A 92 28.36 10.62 -1.97
CA ASN A 92 29.68 10.48 -2.60
C ASN A 92 29.71 9.50 -3.80
N SER A 93 28.57 8.93 -4.21
CA SER A 93 28.47 8.00 -5.34
C SER A 93 28.44 8.70 -6.72
N ALA A 94 28.91 9.95 -6.81
CA ALA A 94 29.01 10.76 -8.04
C ALA A 94 27.72 10.83 -8.90
N HIS A 95 26.55 10.84 -8.27
CA HIS A 95 25.27 10.97 -8.97
C HIS A 95 24.82 12.43 -9.07
N ASP A 96 24.10 12.77 -10.14
CA ASP A 96 23.50 14.10 -10.32
C ASP A 96 22.47 14.38 -9.20
N PRO A 97 22.39 15.60 -8.64
CA PRO A 97 21.37 15.99 -7.66
C PRO A 97 19.92 15.65 -8.07
N LYS A 98 19.61 15.59 -9.36
CA LYS A 98 18.32 15.16 -9.91
C LYS A 98 18.00 13.70 -9.57
N VAL A 99 19.01 12.84 -9.45
CA VAL A 99 18.84 11.43 -9.06
C VAL A 99 18.36 11.37 -7.62
N LEU A 100 19.01 12.08 -6.70
CA LEU A 100 18.55 12.22 -5.31
C LEU A 100 17.10 12.71 -5.27
N LYS A 101 16.80 13.81 -5.98
CA LYS A 101 15.45 14.37 -6.04
C LYS A 101 14.44 13.33 -6.50
N SER A 102 14.76 12.56 -7.53
CA SER A 102 13.86 11.55 -8.11
C SER A 102 13.61 10.39 -7.15
N ILE A 103 14.67 9.87 -6.51
CA ILE A 103 14.57 8.80 -5.51
C ILE A 103 13.73 9.26 -4.33
N PHE A 104 14.07 10.41 -3.75
CA PHE A 104 13.37 10.94 -2.59
C PHE A 104 11.91 11.28 -2.91
N SER A 105 11.64 11.87 -4.08
CA SER A 105 10.27 12.11 -4.56
C SER A 105 9.47 10.82 -4.76
N GLY A 106 10.13 9.71 -5.12
CA GLY A 106 9.51 8.39 -5.18
C GLY A 106 9.01 7.92 -3.81
N PHE A 107 9.83 8.08 -2.77
CA PHE A 107 9.44 7.80 -1.38
C PHE A 107 8.30 8.71 -0.91
N LEU A 108 8.38 10.01 -1.18
CA LEU A 108 7.30 10.95 -0.87
C LEU A 108 6.01 10.54 -1.59
N ASN A 109 6.07 10.23 -2.88
CA ASN A 109 4.90 9.76 -3.63
C ASN A 109 4.26 8.53 -2.99
N ARG A 110 5.08 7.58 -2.51
CA ARG A 110 4.59 6.40 -1.78
C ARG A 110 3.92 6.78 -0.47
N ALA A 111 4.54 7.64 0.34
CA ALA A 111 3.97 8.16 1.58
C ALA A 111 2.59 8.80 1.36
N TYR A 112 2.47 9.64 0.34
CA TYR A 112 1.19 10.29 0.03
C TYR A 112 0.15 9.38 -0.64
N ARG A 113 0.57 8.27 -1.26
CA ARG A 113 -0.37 7.30 -1.87
C ARG A 113 -0.90 6.30 -0.86
N ILE A 114 -0.09 5.92 0.11
CA ILE A 114 -0.40 4.87 1.08
C ILE A 114 -0.89 5.47 2.39
N CYS A 115 -0.20 6.46 2.96
CA CYS A 115 -0.54 6.95 4.29
C CYS A 115 -1.77 7.84 4.29
N ASP A 116 -2.67 7.56 5.23
CA ASP A 116 -3.73 8.49 5.64
C ASP A 116 -3.11 9.81 6.13
N ASP A 117 -3.84 10.92 5.99
CA ASP A 117 -3.36 12.28 6.28
C ASP A 117 -2.71 12.39 7.67
N ARG A 118 -3.33 11.79 8.69
CA ARG A 118 -2.87 11.77 10.08
C ARG A 118 -1.50 11.13 10.30
N PHE A 119 -1.04 10.29 9.38
CA PHE A 119 0.22 9.53 9.49
C PHE A 119 1.26 9.95 8.46
N ARG A 120 0.89 10.83 7.54
CA ARG A 120 1.76 11.23 6.44
C ARG A 120 2.95 12.04 6.91
N GLN A 121 2.74 12.98 7.82
CA GLN A 121 3.84 13.83 8.30
C GLN A 121 4.90 13.00 9.06
N GLU A 122 4.45 12.07 9.92
CA GLU A 122 5.31 11.10 10.61
C GLU A 122 6.20 10.33 9.63
N GLU A 123 5.62 9.89 8.51
CA GLU A 123 6.33 9.18 7.46
C GLU A 123 7.32 10.08 6.69
N ILE A 124 6.94 11.33 6.38
CA ILE A 124 7.84 12.29 5.73
C ILE A 124 9.05 12.58 6.63
N ASP A 125 8.81 12.80 7.92
CA ASP A 125 9.86 13.08 8.90
C ASP A 125 10.81 11.88 9.04
N PHE A 126 10.25 10.66 9.05
CA PHE A 126 11.04 9.43 9.00
C PHE A 126 11.94 9.40 7.74
N LEU A 127 11.39 9.69 6.56
CA LEU A 127 12.13 9.68 5.31
C LEU A 127 13.26 10.72 5.30
N ILE A 128 13.02 11.93 5.82
CA ILE A 128 14.05 12.96 5.95
C ILE A 128 15.16 12.44 6.87
N ASN A 129 14.82 11.93 8.05
CA ASN A 129 15.80 11.42 9.02
C ASN A 129 16.62 10.27 8.43
N ASN A 130 15.98 9.35 7.71
CA ASN A 130 16.64 8.24 7.05
C ASN A 130 17.68 8.71 6.01
N PHE A 131 17.35 9.69 5.18
CA PHE A 131 18.29 10.22 4.19
C PHE A 131 19.42 11.03 4.84
N VAL A 132 19.13 11.75 5.94
CA VAL A 132 20.15 12.45 6.73
C VAL A 132 21.16 11.46 7.33
N GLU A 133 20.69 10.35 7.90
CA GLU A 133 21.57 9.27 8.39
C GLU A 133 22.42 8.64 7.27
N ASN A 134 21.94 8.73 6.02
CA ASN A 134 22.70 8.31 4.84
C ASN A 134 23.66 9.37 4.28
N GLY A 135 23.78 10.54 4.93
CA GLY A 135 24.76 11.59 4.64
C GLY A 135 24.23 12.76 3.81
N TYR A 136 22.92 12.83 3.56
CA TYR A 136 22.34 13.97 2.83
C TYR A 136 22.04 15.16 3.75
N ASP A 137 22.05 16.36 3.17
CA ASP A 137 21.71 17.58 3.89
C ASP A 137 20.21 17.69 4.18
N ARG A 138 19.87 17.95 5.44
CA ARG A 138 18.47 18.06 5.91
C ARG A 138 17.73 19.20 5.20
N ASN A 139 18.35 20.37 5.05
CA ASN A 139 17.67 21.52 4.46
C ASN A 139 17.26 21.26 3.00
N THR A 140 18.15 20.59 2.27
CA THR A 140 17.90 20.14 0.90
C THR A 140 16.72 19.17 0.84
N LEU A 141 16.67 18.17 1.72
CA LEU A 141 15.57 17.19 1.78
C LEU A 141 14.23 17.85 2.15
N THR A 142 14.22 18.71 3.17
CA THR A 142 13.04 19.47 3.58
C THR A 142 12.52 20.35 2.43
N ARG A 143 13.41 21.01 1.69
CA ARG A 143 13.01 21.79 0.51
C ARG A 143 12.36 20.90 -0.56
N ILE A 144 12.94 19.73 -0.86
CA ILE A 144 12.34 18.80 -1.83
C ILE A 144 10.97 18.33 -1.36
N ALA A 145 10.80 18.02 -0.07
CA ALA A 145 9.51 17.61 0.50
C ALA A 145 8.44 18.72 0.36
N ASN A 146 8.78 19.95 0.72
CA ASN A 146 7.88 21.10 0.60
C ASN A 146 7.53 21.41 -0.87
N ASP A 147 8.52 21.35 -1.77
CA ASP A 147 8.30 21.53 -3.20
C ASP A 147 7.39 20.44 -3.78
N TYR A 148 7.56 19.20 -3.32
CA TYR A 148 6.73 18.06 -3.71
C TYR A 148 5.26 18.26 -3.27
N ASP A 149 5.05 18.65 -2.01
CA ASP A 149 3.71 18.93 -1.48
C ASP A 149 3.00 20.03 -2.29
N ARG A 150 3.68 21.16 -2.50
CA ARG A 150 3.15 22.28 -3.31
C ARG A 150 2.76 21.84 -4.71
N THR A 151 3.63 21.08 -5.39
CA THR A 151 3.38 20.63 -6.77
C THR A 151 2.19 19.67 -6.83
N ARG A 152 2.06 18.79 -5.83
CA ARG A 152 0.94 17.86 -5.75
C ARG A 152 -0.38 18.58 -5.52
N ASN A 153 -0.42 19.53 -4.59
CA ASN A 153 -1.63 20.28 -4.25
C ASN A 153 -2.14 21.10 -5.45
N GLN A 154 -1.22 21.71 -6.21
CA GLN A 154 -1.58 22.37 -7.48
C GLN A 154 -2.17 21.38 -8.50
N THR A 155 -1.70 20.14 -8.53
CA THR A 155 -2.22 19.12 -9.47
C THR A 155 -3.61 18.62 -9.05
N THR A 156 -3.88 18.50 -7.74
CA THR A 156 -5.20 18.08 -7.25
C THR A 156 -6.26 19.14 -7.49
N ASP A 157 -5.93 20.43 -7.33
CA ASP A 157 -6.86 21.53 -7.63
C ASP A 157 -7.28 21.53 -9.10
N ASN A 158 -6.34 21.27 -10.02
CA ASN A 158 -6.61 21.18 -11.45
C ASN A 158 -7.43 19.93 -11.87
N ARG A 159 -7.46 18.87 -11.05
CA ARG A 159 -8.24 17.64 -11.32
C ARG A 159 -9.67 17.68 -10.79
N ASN A 160 -9.97 18.60 -9.87
CA ASN A 160 -11.30 18.80 -9.33
C ASN A 160 -12.17 19.69 -10.23
N ASP A 161 -11.71 19.97 -11.46
CA ASP A 161 -12.51 20.63 -12.49
C ASP A 161 -13.62 19.67 -12.96
N PRO A 162 -14.90 19.97 -12.68
CA PRO A 162 -16.02 19.07 -12.94
C PRO A 162 -16.23 18.75 -14.44
N GLU A 163 -15.57 19.46 -15.35
CA GLU A 163 -15.60 19.18 -16.79
C GLU A 163 -14.55 18.15 -17.25
N GLN A 164 -13.56 17.79 -16.42
CA GLN A 164 -12.57 16.77 -16.79
C GLN A 164 -13.09 15.35 -16.54
N LEU A 165 -13.55 14.70 -17.61
CA LEU A 165 -13.91 13.28 -17.58
C LEU A 165 -12.70 12.38 -17.26
N PRO A 166 -12.88 11.28 -16.50
CA PRO A 166 -11.81 10.34 -16.21
C PRO A 166 -11.33 9.65 -17.49
N ILE A 167 -10.06 9.84 -17.83
CA ILE A 167 -9.42 9.17 -18.97
C ILE A 167 -8.96 7.78 -18.53
N VAL A 168 -9.54 6.73 -19.14
CA VAL A 168 -9.09 5.35 -18.96
C VAL A 168 -8.21 4.97 -20.16
N LYS A 169 -6.95 4.61 -19.88
CA LYS A 169 -6.06 4.05 -20.90
C LYS A 169 -6.32 2.55 -21.00
N LEU A 170 -6.84 2.12 -22.14
CA LEU A 170 -6.98 0.70 -22.45
C LEU A 170 -5.69 0.18 -23.08
N PRO A 171 -5.30 -1.08 -22.81
CA PRO A 171 -4.26 -1.73 -23.60
C PRO A 171 -4.68 -1.77 -25.06
N TRP A 172 -3.71 -1.80 -25.98
CA TRP A 172 -4.01 -1.93 -27.41
C TRP A 172 -4.71 -3.26 -27.67
N ILE A 173 -5.91 -3.20 -28.26
CA ILE A 173 -6.69 -4.37 -28.65
C ILE A 173 -6.80 -4.38 -30.18
N PRO A 174 -6.25 -5.41 -30.87
CA PRO A 174 -6.36 -5.50 -32.32
C PRO A 174 -7.82 -5.46 -32.77
N GLY A 175 -8.16 -4.55 -33.69
CA GLY A 175 -9.50 -4.40 -34.27
C GLY A 175 -10.50 -3.52 -33.49
N LEU A 176 -10.15 -3.06 -32.29
CA LEU A 176 -10.97 -2.12 -31.49
C LEU A 176 -10.28 -0.78 -31.25
N SER A 177 -8.94 -0.77 -31.19
CA SER A 177 -8.15 0.45 -31.06
C SER A 177 -7.80 1.01 -32.45
N PRO A 178 -7.84 2.33 -32.67
CA PRO A 178 -7.40 2.97 -33.92
C PRO A 178 -5.96 2.64 -34.31
#